data_AF-A0A6B1FDR2-F1
#
_entry.id   AF-A0A6B1FDR2-F1
#
_cell.length_a   1.000
_cell.length_b   1.000
_cell.length_c   1.000
_cell.angle_alpha   90.00
_cell.angle_beta   90.00
_cell.angle_gamma   90.00
#
_symmetry.space_group_name_H-M   'P 1'
#
loop_
_entity.id
_entity.type
_entity.pdbx_description
1 polymer ?
#
loop_
_entity_poly.entity_id
_entity_poly.type
_entity_poly.pdbx_seq_one_letter_code
_entity_poly.pdbx_strand_id
1 'polypeptide(L)'
;MSPRASMAKRVRCAIGWRPGVQKTHVSERRGTRMANSKPGRATLGRLAACAAATAIATACGGSSPPGDAFLTRAERTDYQETSSYADVVDFLQRAAASSPSVHYTTYGYTTEGRALPLAVVGDIPDPSPASVWLSGKTVVYLQGNIHAGEVCGKEALQMLLRDLLAGRHGQWHESMVLLIAPIYNADGNERVTLTNRGRQHGPFGGMGQRPNAQGYDLNRDHMKLESSEARSVARLFNVYDPHVAVDLHTTNGTQHAYHLT
;
A
#
# COMPACT_ATOMS: atom_id res chain seq x y z
N MET A 1 -46.11 -15.50 22.50
CA MET A 1 -46.43 -14.05 22.51
C MET A 1 -46.04 -13.47 23.86
N SER A 2 -44.95 -12.70 23.90
CA SER A 2 -44.64 -11.63 24.86
C SER A 2 -43.30 -11.01 24.44
N PRO A 3 -43.22 -9.71 24.08
CA PRO A 3 -41.99 -9.07 23.66
C PRO A 3 -41.37 -8.27 24.82
N ARG A 4 -40.03 -8.23 24.92
CA ARG A 4 -39.34 -7.21 25.72
C ARG A 4 -38.23 -6.52 24.92
N ALA A 5 -38.63 -5.33 24.45
CA ALA A 5 -37.93 -4.06 24.33
C ALA A 5 -36.38 -4.03 24.27
N SER A 6 -35.95 -3.50 23.12
CA SER A 6 -34.72 -2.78 22.81
C SER A 6 -34.32 -1.71 23.82
N MET A 7 -33.01 -1.56 24.05
CA MET A 7 -32.41 -0.34 24.59
C MET A 7 -31.05 -0.07 23.92
N ALA A 8 -31.09 0.49 22.70
CA ALA A 8 -29.90 1.00 22.02
C ALA A 8 -29.59 2.43 22.50
N LYS A 9 -28.51 2.60 23.27
CA LYS A 9 -27.94 3.91 23.60
C LYS A 9 -27.29 4.51 22.34
N ARG A 10 -27.86 5.60 21.83
CA ARG A 10 -27.25 6.45 20.80
C ARG A 10 -26.13 7.29 21.43
N VAL A 11 -24.89 7.05 21.05
CA VAL A 11 -23.78 7.99 21.26
C VAL A 11 -23.78 8.95 20.07
N ARG A 12 -24.10 10.23 20.31
CA ARG A 12 -23.92 11.31 19.33
C ARG A 12 -22.50 11.84 19.47
N CYS A 13 -21.67 11.65 18.45
CA CYS A 13 -20.42 12.40 18.32
C CYS A 13 -20.71 13.64 17.46
N ALA A 14 -20.69 14.81 18.08
CA ALA A 14 -20.75 16.10 17.39
C ALA A 14 -19.31 16.55 17.11
N ILE A 15 -18.92 16.63 15.85
CA ILE A 15 -17.70 17.33 15.44
C ILE A 15 -18.12 18.42 14.47
N GLY A 16 -17.99 19.66 14.95
CA GLY A 16 -18.32 20.87 14.22
C GLY A 16 -17.30 21.18 13.14
N TRP A 17 -17.82 21.53 11.96
CA TRP A 17 -17.08 22.08 10.84
C TRP A 17 -16.85 23.58 11.05
N ARG A 18 -15.62 24.06 10.84
CA ARG A 18 -15.30 25.49 10.72
C ARG A 18 -14.45 25.70 9.45
N PRO A 19 -14.89 26.49 8.47
CA PRO A 19 -14.06 26.86 7.33
C PRO A 19 -13.32 28.19 7.56
N GLY A 20 -12.10 28.28 7.02
CA GLY A 20 -11.46 29.55 6.64
C GLY A 20 -10.28 29.99 7.49
N VAL A 21 -9.07 29.86 6.93
CA VAL A 21 -7.96 30.79 7.21
C VAL A 21 -7.28 31.13 5.87
N GLN A 22 -7.41 32.39 5.46
CA GLN A 22 -6.71 32.98 4.33
C GLN A 22 -5.20 33.07 4.62
N LYS A 23 -4.37 32.70 3.64
CA LYS A 23 -2.93 32.93 3.68
C LYS A 23 -2.62 34.38 3.31
N THR A 24 -2.04 35.16 4.22
CA THR A 24 -1.41 36.44 3.91
C THR A 24 0.07 36.22 3.58
N HIS A 25 0.49 36.68 2.40
CA HIS A 25 1.88 36.76 1.99
C HIS A 25 2.58 37.88 2.78
N VAL A 26 3.68 37.54 3.46
CA VAL A 26 4.65 38.52 3.98
C VAL A 26 5.92 38.39 3.16
N SER A 27 6.34 39.51 2.55
CA SER A 27 7.57 39.63 1.77
C SER A 27 8.72 40.07 2.68
N GLU A 28 9.78 39.27 2.75
CA GLU A 28 11.02 39.64 3.42
C GLU A 28 11.98 40.31 2.43
N ARG A 29 12.32 41.58 2.72
CA ARG A 29 13.41 42.32 2.07
C ARG A 29 14.75 41.87 2.68
N ARG A 30 15.66 41.34 1.85
CA ARG A 30 17.07 41.14 2.22
C ARG A 30 17.82 42.47 2.12
N GLY A 31 18.38 42.92 3.25
CA GLY A 31 19.38 43.97 3.33
C GLY A 31 20.78 43.38 3.45
N THR A 32 21.64 43.69 2.49
CA THR A 32 23.06 43.32 2.46
C THR A 32 23.88 44.39 3.17
N ARG A 33 24.75 44.02 4.13
CA ARG A 33 25.92 44.83 4.50
C ARG A 33 27.12 43.93 4.83
N MET A 34 28.20 44.17 4.09
CA MET A 34 29.56 43.71 4.38
C MET A 34 30.22 44.65 5.42
N ALA A 35 31.12 44.12 6.26
CA ALA A 35 32.44 44.72 6.54
C ALA A 35 33.28 43.86 7.53
N ASN A 36 34.31 43.22 6.97
CA ASN A 36 35.72 43.17 7.38
C ASN A 36 36.17 43.64 8.79
N SER A 37 36.96 42.80 9.49
CA SER A 37 38.31 43.13 10.02
C SER A 37 39.00 41.92 10.72
N LYS A 38 40.29 41.71 10.43
CA LYS A 38 41.22 40.66 10.95
C LYS A 38 41.83 41.02 12.34
N PRO A 39 42.93 40.39 12.83
CA PRO A 39 42.97 39.13 13.58
C PRO A 39 43.70 39.29 14.95
N GLY A 40 43.60 38.29 15.84
CA GLY A 40 44.38 38.25 17.08
C GLY A 40 44.83 36.83 17.42
N ARG A 41 46.14 36.58 17.37
CA ARG A 41 46.82 35.37 17.87
C ARG A 41 47.01 35.48 19.38
N ALA A 42 46.74 34.41 20.12
CA ALA A 42 47.54 34.04 21.30
C ALA A 42 47.38 32.56 21.66
N THR A 43 48.54 31.96 21.92
CA THR A 43 48.93 30.59 22.28
C THR A 43 48.49 30.12 23.67
N LEU A 44 48.68 28.81 23.90
CA LEU A 44 48.81 28.01 25.15
C LEU A 44 47.62 27.03 25.29
N GLY A 45 47.78 25.72 25.08
CA GLY A 45 48.82 24.87 25.67
C GLY A 45 48.23 24.19 26.90
N ARG A 46 47.63 23.01 26.73
CA ARG A 46 47.38 22.04 27.81
C ARG A 46 47.08 20.65 27.24
N LEU A 47 48.03 19.75 27.45
CA LEU A 47 47.87 18.31 27.41
C LEU A 47 46.83 17.87 28.45
N ALA A 48 45.89 17.02 28.05
CA ALA A 48 45.12 16.21 28.98
C ALA A 48 44.68 14.89 28.30
N ALA A 49 45.38 13.83 28.69
CA ALA A 49 44.99 12.43 28.78
C ALA A 49 44.03 11.83 27.72
N CYS A 50 44.58 11.00 26.84
CA CYS A 50 43.85 9.92 26.17
C CYS A 50 43.37 8.89 27.19
N ALA A 51 42.07 8.88 27.50
CA ALA A 51 41.40 7.71 28.05
C ALA A 51 40.70 7.00 26.88
N ALA A 52 41.27 5.88 26.41
CA ALA A 52 40.63 5.01 25.43
C ALA A 52 39.51 4.23 26.13
N ALA A 53 38.30 4.79 26.14
CA ALA A 53 37.10 4.04 26.46
C ALA A 53 36.62 3.33 25.19
N THR A 54 36.90 2.03 25.09
CA THR A 54 36.36 1.17 24.03
C THR A 54 34.86 1.00 24.28
N ALA A 55 34.06 1.90 23.71
CA ALA A 55 32.61 1.72 23.64
C ALA A 55 32.32 0.59 22.65
N ILE A 56 31.93 -0.57 23.16
CA ILE A 56 31.25 -1.59 22.35
C ILE A 56 29.88 -1.02 22.04
N ALA A 57 29.77 -0.32 20.91
CA ALA A 57 28.49 0.07 20.35
C ALA A 57 27.82 -1.20 19.82
N THR A 58 26.93 -1.78 20.62
CA THR A 58 25.93 -2.72 20.14
C THR A 58 25.09 -1.94 19.13
N ALA A 59 25.38 -2.14 17.84
CA ALA A 59 24.55 -1.62 16.76
C ALA A 59 23.20 -2.34 16.80
N CYS A 60 22.26 -1.81 17.58
CA CYS A 60 20.85 -2.04 17.33
C CYS A 60 20.58 -1.47 15.95
N GLY A 61 20.54 -2.33 14.93
CA GLY A 61 20.15 -1.98 13.58
C GLY A 61 18.69 -1.55 13.58
N GLY A 62 18.43 -0.28 13.89
CA GLY A 62 17.19 0.37 13.50
C GLY A 62 17.22 0.48 11.99
N SER A 63 16.43 -0.36 11.31
CA SER A 63 16.12 -0.14 9.90
C SER A 63 15.58 1.28 9.77
N SER A 64 16.24 2.12 8.97
CA SER A 64 15.63 3.38 8.57
C SER A 64 14.30 3.04 7.90
N PRO A 65 13.21 3.79 8.17
CA PRO A 65 11.96 3.56 7.46
C PRO A 65 12.28 3.59 5.96
N PRO A 66 11.68 2.71 5.15
CA PRO A 66 11.80 2.81 3.72
C PRO A 66 11.25 4.19 3.31
N GLY A 67 12.16 5.14 3.09
CA GLY A 67 11.86 6.49 2.63
C GLY A 67 11.39 6.46 1.18
N ASP A 68 11.76 7.47 0.39
CA ASP A 68 11.43 7.59 -1.04
C ASP A 68 11.76 6.34 -1.89
N ALA A 69 12.54 5.39 -1.35
CA ALA A 69 12.85 4.09 -1.94
C ALA A 69 11.62 3.22 -2.29
N PHE A 70 10.47 3.41 -1.65
CA PHE A 70 9.24 2.64 -1.90
C PHE A 70 8.07 3.53 -2.31
N LEU A 71 8.31 4.52 -3.17
CA LEU A 71 7.22 5.27 -3.82
C LEU A 71 6.66 4.49 -5.01
N THR A 72 5.32 4.41 -5.09
CA THR A 72 4.62 3.86 -6.26
C THR A 72 4.85 4.72 -7.50
N ARG A 73 4.54 4.21 -8.71
CA ARG A 73 4.63 5.04 -9.93
C ARG A 73 3.77 6.29 -9.81
N ALA A 74 2.58 6.15 -9.22
CA ALA A 74 1.68 7.27 -8.96
C ALA A 74 2.36 8.31 -8.07
N GLU A 75 2.92 7.93 -6.92
CA GLU A 75 3.58 8.89 -6.01
C GLU A 75 4.79 9.57 -6.66
N ARG A 76 5.62 8.82 -7.40
CA ARG A 76 6.81 9.38 -8.09
C ARG A 76 6.46 10.38 -9.21
N THR A 77 5.26 10.29 -9.75
CA THR A 77 4.80 11.13 -10.87
C THR A 77 3.79 12.19 -10.43
N ASP A 78 3.67 12.46 -9.12
CA ASP A 78 2.66 13.36 -8.56
C ASP A 78 1.24 12.98 -9.04
N TYR A 79 0.95 11.68 -9.02
CA TYR A 79 -0.31 11.04 -9.41
C TYR A 79 -0.73 11.28 -10.87
N GLN A 80 0.20 11.68 -11.73
CA GLN A 80 -0.07 11.85 -13.16
C GLN A 80 -0.12 10.52 -13.91
N GLU A 81 0.49 9.47 -13.38
CA GLU A 81 0.51 8.13 -13.96
C GLU A 81 0.11 7.04 -12.94
N THR A 82 -0.06 5.80 -13.40
CA THR A 82 -0.34 4.62 -12.56
C THR A 82 0.67 3.53 -12.82
N SER A 83 0.89 2.66 -11.84
CA SER A 83 1.87 1.57 -11.89
C SER A 83 1.52 0.57 -13.01
N SER A 84 2.49 0.24 -13.86
CA SER A 84 2.40 -0.92 -14.78
C SER A 84 2.46 -2.24 -14.00
N TYR A 85 2.17 -3.36 -14.66
CA TYR A 85 2.43 -4.68 -14.10
C TYR A 85 3.88 -4.84 -13.63
N ALA A 86 4.84 -4.35 -14.44
CA ALA A 86 6.26 -4.41 -14.10
C ALA A 86 6.59 -3.57 -12.85
N ASP A 87 6.02 -2.37 -12.71
CA ASP A 87 6.20 -1.54 -11.50
C ASP A 87 5.68 -2.27 -10.26
N VAL A 88 4.51 -2.92 -10.32
CA VAL A 88 3.94 -3.65 -9.18
C VAL A 88 4.80 -4.86 -8.80
N VAL A 89 5.22 -5.66 -9.77
CA VAL A 89 6.07 -6.84 -9.52
C VAL A 89 7.40 -6.42 -8.90
N ASP A 90 8.06 -5.42 -9.46
CA ASP A 90 9.31 -4.87 -8.92
C ASP A 90 9.12 -4.37 -7.49
N PHE A 91 8.03 -3.65 -7.22
CA PHE A 91 7.71 -3.16 -5.89
C PHE A 91 7.61 -4.30 -4.87
N LEU A 92 6.82 -5.34 -5.17
CA LEU A 92 6.62 -6.46 -4.24
C LEU A 92 7.89 -7.29 -4.04
N GLN A 93 8.70 -7.48 -5.09
CA GLN A 93 9.97 -8.19 -5.00
C GLN A 93 10.99 -7.43 -4.14
N ARG A 94 11.12 -6.11 -4.33
CA ARG A 94 11.97 -5.26 -3.48
C ARG A 94 11.47 -5.24 -2.04
N ALA A 95 10.16 -5.24 -1.83
CA ALA A 95 9.56 -5.30 -0.50
C ALA A 95 9.95 -6.60 0.22
N ALA A 96 9.80 -7.75 -0.45
CA ALA A 96 10.18 -9.05 0.10
C ALA A 96 11.70 -9.17 0.36
N ALA A 97 12.54 -8.60 -0.51
CA ALA A 97 13.99 -8.57 -0.29
C ALA A 97 14.40 -7.68 0.90
N SER A 98 13.55 -6.74 1.31
CA SER A 98 13.85 -5.77 2.37
C SER A 98 13.39 -6.20 3.77
N SER A 99 12.53 -7.22 3.89
CA SER A 99 11.96 -7.65 5.18
C SER A 99 11.67 -9.15 5.22
N PRO A 100 12.07 -9.86 6.29
CA PRO A 100 11.76 -11.28 6.45
C PRO A 100 10.26 -11.55 6.70
N SER A 101 9.48 -10.54 7.10
CA SER A 101 8.04 -10.67 7.33
C SER A 101 7.21 -10.42 6.05
N VAL A 102 7.86 -10.20 4.90
CA VAL A 102 7.20 -10.02 3.59
C VAL A 102 7.71 -11.07 2.62
N HIS A 103 6.80 -11.87 2.09
CA HIS A 103 7.11 -12.92 1.13
C HIS A 103 6.46 -12.62 -0.22
N TYR A 104 7.24 -12.60 -1.30
CA TYR A 104 6.71 -12.49 -2.66
C TYR A 104 6.41 -13.89 -3.22
N THR A 105 5.22 -14.06 -3.78
CA THR A 105 4.81 -15.27 -4.49
C THR A 105 3.80 -14.90 -5.60
N THR A 106 3.24 -15.91 -6.26
CA THR A 106 2.20 -15.75 -7.27
C THR A 106 1.10 -16.77 -7.03
N TYR A 107 -0.16 -16.43 -7.34
CA TYR A 107 -1.31 -17.31 -7.05
C TYR A 107 -2.01 -17.88 -8.28
N GLY A 108 -1.52 -17.55 -9.47
CA GLY A 108 -2.03 -18.05 -10.74
C GLY A 108 -1.60 -17.16 -11.89
N TYR A 109 -2.39 -17.14 -12.97
CA TYR A 109 -2.07 -16.43 -14.20
C TYR A 109 -3.29 -15.74 -14.78
N THR A 110 -3.04 -14.64 -15.49
CA THR A 110 -4.02 -14.01 -16.36
C THR A 110 -4.27 -14.85 -17.62
N THR A 111 -5.24 -14.43 -18.43
CA THR A 111 -5.50 -15.03 -19.74
C THR A 111 -4.28 -14.97 -20.66
N GLU A 112 -3.55 -13.86 -20.69
CA GLU A 112 -2.34 -13.69 -21.51
C GLU A 112 -1.07 -14.26 -20.85
N GLY A 113 -1.21 -14.97 -19.73
CA GLY A 113 -0.11 -15.68 -19.08
C GLY A 113 0.77 -14.83 -18.17
N ARG A 114 0.35 -13.62 -17.77
CA ARG A 114 1.04 -12.86 -16.73
C ARG A 114 0.79 -13.52 -15.38
N ALA A 115 1.83 -13.78 -14.62
CA ALA A 115 1.68 -14.32 -13.27
C ALA A 115 0.97 -13.30 -12.38
N LEU A 116 0.02 -13.73 -11.55
CA LEU A 116 -0.68 -12.84 -10.64
C LEU A 116 0.12 -12.71 -9.34
N PRO A 117 0.70 -11.52 -9.05
CA PRO A 117 1.62 -11.38 -7.94
C PRO A 117 0.88 -11.25 -6.60
N LEU A 118 1.48 -11.80 -5.55
CA LEU A 118 0.96 -11.79 -4.19
C LEU A 118 2.08 -11.50 -3.20
N ALA A 119 1.87 -10.55 -2.29
CA ALA A 119 2.69 -10.42 -1.09
C ALA A 119 1.97 -11.08 0.09
N VAL A 120 2.61 -12.07 0.71
CA VAL A 120 2.16 -12.68 1.95
C VAL A 120 2.93 -12.02 3.10
N VAL A 121 2.23 -11.30 3.97
CA VAL A 121 2.84 -10.46 5.01
C VAL A 121 2.44 -10.96 6.39
N GLY A 122 3.43 -11.25 7.22
CA GLY A 122 3.24 -11.76 8.58
C GLY A 122 4.48 -12.48 9.11
N ASP A 123 4.50 -12.75 10.40
CA ASP A 123 5.59 -13.53 11.02
C ASP A 123 5.34 -15.03 10.81
N ILE A 124 5.66 -15.48 9.60
CA ILE A 124 5.58 -16.87 9.13
C ILE A 124 6.88 -17.21 8.38
N PRO A 125 7.30 -18.50 8.36
CA PRO A 125 8.59 -18.88 7.78
C PRO A 125 8.67 -18.72 6.26
N ASP A 126 7.54 -18.88 5.55
CA ASP A 126 7.47 -18.86 4.09
C ASP A 126 6.02 -18.54 3.64
N PRO A 127 5.78 -18.21 2.35
CA PRO A 127 4.45 -17.84 1.87
C PRO A 127 3.52 -19.03 1.64
N SER A 128 3.92 -20.28 1.94
CA SER A 128 3.08 -21.43 1.61
C SER A 128 1.77 -21.39 2.39
N PRO A 129 0.68 -21.94 1.82
CA PRO A 129 -0.58 -22.03 2.55
C PRO A 129 -0.42 -22.76 3.89
N ALA A 130 0.37 -23.85 3.93
CA ALA A 130 0.61 -24.60 5.16
C ALA A 130 1.21 -23.72 6.28
N SER A 131 2.19 -22.88 5.94
CA SER A 131 2.79 -21.94 6.90
C SER A 131 1.81 -20.87 7.36
N VAL A 132 0.94 -20.38 6.47
CA VAL A 132 -0.15 -19.46 6.83
C VAL A 132 -1.14 -20.13 7.80
N TRP A 133 -1.56 -21.37 7.53
CA TRP A 133 -2.48 -22.13 8.38
C TRP A 133 -1.93 -22.44 9.76
N LEU A 134 -0.69 -22.94 9.82
CA LEU A 134 -0.02 -23.30 11.06
C LEU A 134 0.23 -22.09 11.96
N SER A 135 0.22 -20.87 11.42
CA SER A 135 0.31 -19.65 12.22
C SER A 135 -0.87 -19.46 13.18
N GLY A 136 -2.05 -20.02 12.88
CA GLY A 136 -3.27 -19.83 13.64
C GLY A 136 -3.81 -18.38 13.65
N LYS A 137 -3.24 -17.50 12.83
CA LYS A 137 -3.59 -16.07 12.76
C LYS A 137 -4.78 -15.80 11.84
N THR A 138 -5.42 -14.65 11.99
CA THR A 138 -6.46 -14.19 11.06
C THR A 138 -5.86 -13.88 9.70
N VAL A 139 -6.19 -14.71 8.71
CA VAL A 139 -5.84 -14.50 7.30
C VAL A 139 -6.78 -13.48 6.65
N VAL A 140 -6.23 -12.40 6.08
CA VAL A 140 -6.99 -11.36 5.37
C VAL A 140 -6.48 -11.21 3.94
N TYR A 141 -7.37 -11.39 2.97
CA TYR A 141 -7.10 -11.15 1.56
C TYR A 141 -7.46 -9.72 1.16
N LEU A 142 -6.51 -8.99 0.58
CA LEU A 142 -6.66 -7.63 0.11
C LEU A 142 -6.38 -7.58 -1.40
N GLN A 143 -7.41 -7.26 -2.18
CA GLN A 143 -7.36 -7.20 -3.63
C GLN A 143 -7.51 -5.78 -4.15
N GLY A 144 -6.75 -5.45 -5.17
CA GLY A 144 -6.96 -4.26 -5.98
C GLY A 144 -7.08 -4.59 -7.46
N ASN A 145 -7.63 -3.64 -8.21
CA ASN A 145 -7.52 -3.62 -9.67
C ASN A 145 -8.24 -4.77 -10.39
N ILE A 146 -9.38 -5.24 -9.88
CA ILE A 146 -10.26 -6.15 -10.64
C ILE A 146 -10.82 -5.49 -11.90
N HIS A 147 -11.12 -4.19 -11.84
CA HIS A 147 -11.29 -3.33 -13.00
C HIS A 147 -10.03 -2.47 -13.13
N ALA A 148 -9.26 -2.66 -14.20
CA ALA A 148 -7.89 -2.14 -14.22
C ALA A 148 -7.78 -0.61 -14.28
N GLY A 149 -8.86 0.06 -14.70
CA GLY A 149 -8.96 1.53 -14.65
C GLY A 149 -9.16 2.10 -13.23
N GLU A 150 -9.58 1.27 -12.27
CA GLU A 150 -9.77 1.65 -10.87
C GLU A 150 -8.44 1.57 -10.11
N VAL A 151 -7.55 2.51 -10.45
CA VAL A 151 -6.13 2.46 -10.08
C VAL A 151 -5.87 2.66 -8.58
N CYS A 152 -6.76 3.34 -7.84
CA CYS A 152 -6.46 3.76 -6.47
C CYS A 152 -6.22 2.58 -5.53
N GLY A 153 -6.98 1.48 -5.65
CA GLY A 153 -6.78 0.28 -4.83
C GLY A 153 -5.40 -0.36 -5.06
N LYS A 154 -4.95 -0.44 -6.32
CA LYS A 154 -3.63 -0.96 -6.70
C LYS A 154 -2.49 -0.16 -6.06
N GLU A 155 -2.57 1.18 -6.12
CA GLU A 155 -1.54 2.03 -5.52
C GLU A 155 -1.62 2.01 -3.99
N ALA A 156 -2.83 2.03 -3.42
CA ALA A 156 -3.04 2.01 -1.98
C ALA A 156 -2.50 0.73 -1.32
N LEU A 157 -2.61 -0.43 -1.98
CA LEU A 157 -2.06 -1.68 -1.45
C LEU A 157 -0.52 -1.70 -1.45
N GLN A 158 0.12 -1.09 -2.44
CA GLN A 158 1.58 -0.91 -2.42
C GLN A 158 1.99 0.10 -1.33
N MET A 159 1.25 1.20 -1.18
CA MET A 159 1.47 2.16 -0.10
C MET A 159 1.29 1.51 1.28
N LEU A 160 0.27 0.67 1.47
CA LEU A 160 0.09 -0.11 2.70
C LEU A 160 1.29 -1.01 2.97
N LEU A 161 1.80 -1.71 1.94
CA LEU A 161 2.97 -2.56 2.10
C LEU A 161 4.23 -1.76 2.51
N ARG A 162 4.47 -0.59 1.91
CA ARG A 162 5.52 0.33 2.38
C ARG A 162 5.32 0.69 3.85
N ASP A 163 4.10 0.99 4.24
CA ASP A 163 3.79 1.41 5.61
C ASP A 163 4.09 0.30 6.61
N LEU A 164 3.76 -0.95 6.27
CA LEU A 164 4.11 -2.14 7.06
C LEU A 164 5.64 -2.34 7.14
N LEU A 165 6.37 -2.16 6.02
CA LEU A 165 7.84 -2.21 6.01
C LEU A 165 8.47 -1.11 6.89
N ALA A 166 7.81 0.04 7.01
CA ALA A 166 8.21 1.12 7.90
C ALA A 166 7.86 0.87 9.37
N GLY A 167 7.32 -0.30 9.71
CA GLY A 167 6.87 -0.66 11.05
C GLY A 167 5.55 -0.02 11.46
N ARG A 168 4.84 0.67 10.55
CA ARG A 168 3.47 1.12 10.84
C ARG A 168 2.55 -0.10 10.92
N HIS A 169 1.64 -0.07 11.86
CA HIS A 169 0.72 -1.20 12.12
C HIS A 169 1.44 -2.51 12.52
N GLY A 170 2.65 -2.44 13.09
CA GLY A 170 3.41 -3.63 13.50
C GLY A 170 2.62 -4.62 14.36
N GLN A 171 1.69 -4.15 15.20
CA GLN A 171 0.82 -4.99 16.02
C GLN A 171 -0.12 -5.91 15.21
N TRP A 172 -0.35 -5.64 13.92
CA TRP A 172 -1.14 -6.52 13.07
C TRP A 172 -0.44 -7.86 12.83
N HIS A 173 0.90 -7.87 12.79
CA HIS A 173 1.68 -9.10 12.60
C HIS A 173 1.48 -10.09 13.75
N GLU A 174 1.11 -9.63 14.94
CA GLU A 174 0.86 -10.47 16.11
C GLU A 174 -0.41 -11.34 15.96
N SER A 175 -1.41 -10.85 15.22
CA SER A 175 -2.73 -11.48 15.15
C SER A 175 -3.20 -11.82 13.73
N MET A 176 -2.49 -11.35 12.69
CA MET A 176 -2.95 -11.41 11.31
C MET A 176 -1.85 -11.83 10.34
N VAL A 177 -2.26 -12.45 9.24
CA VAL A 177 -1.47 -12.64 8.02
C VAL A 177 -2.23 -11.95 6.89
N LEU A 178 -1.54 -11.09 6.13
CA LEU A 178 -2.14 -10.37 5.01
C LEU A 178 -1.72 -11.00 3.69
N LEU A 179 -2.70 -11.27 2.82
CA LEU A 179 -2.50 -11.69 1.43
C LEU A 179 -2.81 -10.50 0.53
N ILE A 180 -1.79 -9.76 0.12
CA ILE A 180 -1.91 -8.50 -0.62
C ILE A 180 -1.72 -8.78 -2.12
N ALA A 181 -2.79 -8.64 -2.91
CA ALA A 181 -2.82 -8.82 -4.37
C ALA A 181 -3.16 -7.48 -5.06
N PRO A 182 -2.18 -6.62 -5.39
CA PRO A 182 -2.45 -5.27 -5.87
C PRO A 182 -3.04 -5.20 -7.29
N ILE A 183 -2.76 -6.20 -8.13
CA ILE A 183 -3.04 -6.15 -9.57
C ILE A 183 -3.72 -7.43 -10.08
N TYR A 184 -5.03 -7.56 -9.85
CA TYR A 184 -5.77 -8.75 -10.27
C TYR A 184 -6.02 -8.80 -11.78
N ASN A 185 -6.46 -7.71 -12.41
CA ASN A 185 -6.63 -7.62 -13.87
C ASN A 185 -5.35 -7.07 -14.54
N ALA A 186 -4.26 -7.83 -14.45
CA ALA A 186 -2.97 -7.39 -14.99
C ALA A 186 -2.99 -7.22 -16.52
N ASP A 187 -3.76 -8.02 -17.26
CA ASP A 187 -3.87 -7.85 -18.72
C ASP A 187 -4.64 -6.58 -19.09
N GLY A 188 -5.73 -6.28 -18.37
CA GLY A 188 -6.47 -5.03 -18.54
C GLY A 188 -5.64 -3.81 -18.13
N ASN A 189 -4.75 -3.95 -17.16
CA ASN A 189 -3.86 -2.88 -16.68
C ASN A 189 -2.95 -2.36 -17.79
N GLU A 190 -2.39 -3.26 -18.59
CA GLU A 190 -1.44 -2.91 -19.65
C GLU A 190 -2.12 -2.29 -20.89
N ARG A 191 -3.45 -2.28 -20.95
CA ARG A 191 -4.22 -1.66 -22.04
C ARG A 191 -4.56 -0.21 -21.68
N VAL A 192 -3.54 0.63 -21.58
CA VAL A 192 -3.63 2.00 -21.09
C VAL A 192 -4.22 2.95 -22.13
N THR A 193 -5.30 3.65 -21.78
CA THR A 193 -5.84 4.78 -22.57
C THR A 193 -6.43 5.84 -21.64
N LEU A 194 -6.55 7.08 -22.14
CA LEU A 194 -7.25 8.16 -21.42
C LEU A 194 -8.77 7.93 -21.34
N THR A 195 -9.31 7.12 -22.25
CA THR A 195 -10.76 6.97 -22.46
C THR A 195 -11.36 5.79 -21.71
N ASN A 196 -10.54 4.94 -21.09
CA ASN A 196 -11.00 3.73 -20.39
C ASN A 196 -11.97 4.01 -19.22
N ARG A 197 -12.02 5.25 -18.71
CA ARG A 197 -13.03 5.69 -17.74
C ARG A 197 -13.64 7.04 -18.12
N GLY A 198 -14.27 7.12 -19.27
CA GLY A 198 -14.75 8.39 -19.83
C GLY A 198 -15.60 9.28 -18.90
N ARG A 199 -16.35 8.73 -17.93
CA ARG A 199 -17.16 9.52 -16.96
C ARG A 199 -16.46 9.80 -15.63
N GLN A 200 -15.22 9.36 -15.45
CA GLN A 200 -14.54 9.38 -14.16
C GLN A 200 -13.16 10.04 -14.29
N HIS A 201 -12.74 10.74 -13.24
CA HIS A 201 -11.39 11.29 -13.21
C HIS A 201 -10.37 10.15 -13.20
N GLY A 202 -9.31 10.32 -13.98
CA GLY A 202 -8.21 9.39 -14.08
C GLY A 202 -6.89 10.13 -14.26
N PRO A 203 -5.76 9.41 -14.14
CA PRO A 203 -4.42 9.98 -14.34
C PRO A 203 -4.23 10.49 -15.78
N PHE A 204 -3.40 11.53 -15.94
CA PHE A 204 -3.06 12.11 -17.26
C PHE A 204 -2.28 11.16 -18.17
N GLY A 205 -1.59 10.16 -17.62
CA GLY A 205 -0.95 9.07 -18.37
C GLY A 205 -1.93 7.99 -18.86
N GLY A 206 -3.21 8.09 -18.51
CA GLY A 206 -4.21 7.07 -18.79
C GLY A 206 -4.19 5.91 -17.79
N MET A 207 -5.13 4.99 -17.95
CA MET A 207 -5.35 3.87 -17.04
C MET A 207 -5.79 2.63 -17.79
N GLY A 208 -5.71 1.47 -17.15
CA GLY A 208 -6.16 0.21 -17.73
C GLY A 208 -7.66 0.18 -18.01
N GLN A 209 -8.09 -0.87 -18.71
CA GLN A 209 -9.50 -1.07 -19.08
C GLN A 209 -10.28 -1.84 -18.01
N ARG A 210 -11.60 -1.77 -18.06
CA ARG A 210 -12.49 -2.53 -17.15
C ARG A 210 -12.41 -4.06 -17.36
N PRO A 211 -12.61 -4.60 -18.58
CA PRO A 211 -12.59 -6.05 -18.79
C PRO A 211 -11.16 -6.63 -18.79
N ASN A 212 -11.04 -7.94 -18.60
CA ASN A 212 -9.78 -8.65 -18.84
C ASN A 212 -9.46 -8.77 -20.35
N ALA A 213 -8.42 -9.52 -20.72
CA ALA A 213 -8.03 -9.72 -22.11
C ALA A 213 -9.11 -10.40 -22.98
N GLN A 214 -10.02 -11.18 -22.38
CA GLN A 214 -11.10 -11.87 -23.08
C GLN A 214 -12.38 -11.02 -23.21
N GLY A 215 -12.38 -9.81 -22.66
CA GLY A 215 -13.58 -8.97 -22.62
C GLY A 215 -14.50 -9.24 -21.43
N TYR A 216 -14.11 -10.11 -20.48
CA TYR A 216 -14.93 -10.40 -19.30
C TYR A 216 -14.79 -9.33 -18.22
N ASP A 217 -15.92 -8.97 -17.61
CA ASP A 217 -15.94 -8.28 -16.33
C ASP A 217 -15.65 -9.30 -15.22
N LEU A 218 -14.44 -9.27 -14.67
CA LEU A 218 -13.99 -10.23 -13.67
C LEU A 218 -14.86 -10.22 -12.40
N ASN A 219 -15.47 -9.08 -12.07
CA ASN A 219 -16.40 -8.96 -10.94
C ASN A 219 -17.80 -9.55 -11.23
N ARG A 220 -17.95 -10.25 -12.37
CA ARG A 220 -19.13 -11.04 -12.74
C ARG A 220 -18.80 -12.51 -13.00
N ASP A 221 -17.54 -12.92 -12.83
CA ASP A 221 -17.06 -14.26 -13.19
C ASP A 221 -16.75 -15.15 -11.98
N HIS A 222 -17.15 -14.75 -10.77
CA HIS A 222 -16.91 -15.53 -9.54
C HIS A 222 -17.74 -16.81 -9.41
N MET A 223 -18.78 -17.00 -10.25
CA MET A 223 -19.63 -18.19 -10.25
C MET A 223 -19.27 -19.18 -11.36
N LYS A 224 -19.05 -18.69 -12.58
CA LYS A 224 -18.74 -19.52 -13.75
C LYS A 224 -17.26 -19.89 -13.82
N LEU A 225 -16.39 -19.02 -13.32
CA LEU A 225 -14.93 -19.19 -13.33
C LEU A 225 -14.40 -19.43 -14.75
N GLU A 226 -14.86 -18.64 -15.70
CA GLU A 226 -14.53 -18.78 -17.13
C GLU A 226 -13.13 -18.25 -17.47
N SER A 227 -12.73 -17.14 -16.82
CA SER A 227 -11.42 -16.53 -16.94
C SER A 227 -10.34 -17.26 -16.11
N SER A 228 -9.10 -17.16 -16.56
CA SER A 228 -7.96 -17.72 -15.80
C SER A 228 -7.74 -16.98 -14.49
N GLU A 229 -8.04 -15.68 -14.46
CA GLU A 229 -8.03 -14.84 -13.28
C GLU A 229 -9.02 -15.36 -12.23
N ALA A 230 -10.28 -15.60 -12.61
CA ALA A 230 -11.32 -16.10 -11.69
C ALA A 230 -10.97 -17.47 -11.10
N ARG A 231 -10.44 -18.40 -11.91
CA ARG A 231 -9.94 -19.69 -11.41
C ARG A 231 -8.75 -19.52 -10.47
N SER A 232 -7.88 -18.55 -10.73
CA SER A 232 -6.71 -18.28 -9.89
C SER A 232 -7.11 -17.78 -8.51
N VAL A 233 -8.05 -16.83 -8.41
CA VAL A 233 -8.53 -16.36 -7.10
C VAL A 233 -9.34 -17.43 -6.37
N ALA A 234 -10.15 -18.22 -7.08
CA ALA A 234 -10.87 -19.35 -6.47
C ALA A 234 -9.90 -20.40 -5.89
N ARG A 235 -8.80 -20.69 -6.59
CA ARG A 235 -7.73 -21.55 -6.08
C ARG A 235 -7.04 -20.93 -4.87
N LEU A 236 -6.72 -19.63 -4.90
CA LEU A 236 -6.15 -18.91 -3.75
C LEU A 236 -7.06 -19.07 -2.51
N PHE A 237 -8.36 -18.86 -2.68
CA PHE A 237 -9.33 -18.95 -1.59
C PHE A 237 -9.39 -20.37 -1.04
N ASN A 238 -9.37 -21.39 -1.90
CA ASN A 238 -9.38 -22.79 -1.44
C ASN A 238 -8.11 -23.20 -0.70
N VAL A 239 -6.94 -22.66 -1.06
CA VAL A 239 -5.68 -23.09 -0.45
C VAL A 239 -5.31 -22.28 0.79
N TYR A 240 -5.59 -20.97 0.80
CA TYR A 240 -5.28 -20.08 1.94
C TYR A 240 -6.45 -19.82 2.89
N ASP A 241 -7.70 -20.04 2.45
CA ASP A 241 -8.95 -19.82 3.20
C ASP A 241 -8.97 -18.51 4.01
N PRO A 242 -8.96 -17.35 3.33
CA PRO A 242 -8.98 -16.07 4.02
C PRO A 242 -10.29 -15.90 4.82
N HIS A 243 -10.17 -15.50 6.08
CA HIS A 243 -11.31 -15.21 6.95
C HIS A 243 -12.04 -13.94 6.54
N VAL A 244 -11.29 -12.99 5.97
CA VAL A 244 -11.80 -11.71 5.48
C VAL A 244 -11.23 -11.48 4.08
N ALA A 245 -12.09 -11.09 3.15
CA ALA A 245 -11.69 -10.65 1.81
C ALA A 245 -12.15 -9.20 1.61
N VAL A 246 -11.23 -8.36 1.12
CA VAL A 246 -11.48 -6.95 0.81
C VAL A 246 -11.09 -6.70 -0.65
N ASP A 247 -12.05 -6.26 -1.47
CA ASP A 247 -11.82 -5.89 -2.86
C ASP A 247 -11.98 -4.39 -3.05
N LEU A 248 -10.89 -3.72 -3.43
CA LEU A 248 -10.81 -2.27 -3.49
C LEU A 248 -11.23 -1.77 -4.88
N HIS A 249 -12.41 -1.15 -4.91
CA HIS A 249 -12.96 -0.45 -6.07
C HIS A 249 -12.82 1.06 -5.93
N THR A 250 -12.81 1.78 -7.04
CA THR A 250 -12.86 3.25 -7.06
C THR A 250 -14.02 3.71 -7.92
N THR A 251 -14.93 4.48 -7.35
CA THR A 251 -16.03 5.13 -8.06
C THR A 251 -15.88 6.66 -7.97
N ASN A 252 -16.76 7.43 -8.60
CA ASN A 252 -16.85 8.88 -8.34
C ASN A 252 -17.55 9.18 -7.00
N GLY A 253 -17.46 8.26 -6.04
CA GLY A 253 -18.34 8.19 -4.88
C GLY A 253 -19.64 7.48 -5.22
N THR A 254 -20.10 6.69 -4.26
CA THR A 254 -21.40 6.02 -4.24
C THR A 254 -21.97 6.26 -2.84
N GLN A 255 -23.23 6.70 -2.75
CA GLN A 255 -23.87 6.84 -1.44
C GLN A 255 -24.20 5.45 -0.92
N HIS A 256 -23.36 4.96 -0.02
CA HIS A 256 -23.61 3.75 0.74
C HIS A 256 -24.28 4.11 2.07
N ALA A 257 -25.21 3.27 2.52
CA ALA A 257 -25.84 3.44 3.84
C ALA A 257 -24.84 3.15 4.99
N TYR A 258 -23.76 2.44 4.71
CA TYR A 258 -22.74 1.99 5.68
C TYR A 258 -21.33 2.23 5.14
N HIS A 259 -20.35 2.35 6.04
CA HIS A 259 -18.94 2.55 5.69
C HIS A 259 -18.24 1.29 5.14
N LEU A 260 -18.78 0.11 5.46
CA LEU A 260 -18.41 -1.19 4.90
C LEU A 260 -19.66 -1.77 4.24
N THR A 261 -19.52 -2.23 3.01
CA THR A 261 -20.56 -2.87 2.21
C THR A 261 -20.06 -4.15 1.61
#